data_AF-A0A2N6A8J2-F1
#
_entry.id   AF-A0A2N6A8J2-F1
#
_cell.length_a   1.000
_cell.length_b   1.000
_cell.length_c   1.000
_cell.angle_alpha   90.00
_cell.angle_beta   90.00
_cell.angle_gamma   90.00
#
_symmetry.space_group_name_H-M   'P 1'
#
loop_
_entity.id
_entity.type
_entity.pdbx_description
1 polymer ?
#
loop_
_entity_poly.entity_id
_entity_poly.type
_entity_poly.pdbx_seq_one_letter_code
_entity_poly.pdbx_strand_id
1 'polypeptide(L)'
;MIFDYFLLDTVDRNLVREGNNNLVKRADELWVFGAVSDGVLAEIELAKSLKKNIRYFKIIKSKDIVEIEKNEVDMEEETEKFFDKL
;
A
#
# COMPACT_ATOMS: atom_id res chain seq x y z
N MET A 1 -0.84 -2.69 6.11
CA MET A 1 -1.20 -1.85 7.28
C MET A 1 -0.23 -2.11 8.43
N ILE A 2 0.04 -1.10 9.27
CA ILE A 2 1.16 -1.10 10.24
C ILE A 2 0.93 -2.01 11.47
N PHE A 3 -0.27 -2.53 11.63
CA PHE A 3 -0.57 -3.56 12.63
C PHE A 3 -1.46 -4.61 11.98
N ASP A 4 -1.04 -5.86 12.08
CA ASP A 4 -1.81 -6.99 11.59
C ASP A 4 -3.18 -7.04 12.29
N TYR A 5 -4.25 -7.34 11.54
CA TYR A 5 -5.63 -7.44 12.05
C TYR A 5 -6.08 -6.30 12.99
N PHE A 6 -5.79 -5.04 12.66
CA PHE A 6 -6.28 -3.87 13.41
C PHE A 6 -5.93 -3.90 14.92
N LEU A 7 -4.69 -4.30 15.27
CA LEU A 7 -4.31 -4.53 16.68
C LEU A 7 -5.23 -5.57 17.33
N LEU A 8 -5.45 -6.71 16.67
CA LEU A 8 -6.32 -7.80 17.13
C LEU A 8 -7.77 -7.34 17.42
N ASP A 9 -8.28 -6.38 16.63
CA ASP A 9 -9.57 -5.70 16.82
C ASP A 9 -9.74 -5.07 18.23
N THR A 10 -8.66 -4.86 18.99
CA THR A 10 -8.71 -4.16 20.29
C THR A 10 -8.83 -2.64 20.14
N VAL A 11 -8.59 -2.13 18.93
CA VAL A 11 -8.67 -0.72 18.57
C VAL A 11 -9.67 -0.54 17.43
N ASP A 12 -10.43 0.54 17.46
CA ASP A 12 -11.37 0.89 16.39
C ASP A 12 -10.65 0.96 15.03
N ARG A 13 -11.24 0.33 14.02
CA ARG A 13 -10.64 0.20 12.69
C ARG A 13 -10.42 1.56 12.03
N ASN A 14 -11.26 2.55 12.28
CA ASN A 14 -11.08 3.89 11.72
C ASN A 14 -9.88 4.59 12.36
N LEU A 15 -9.64 4.40 13.67
CA LEU A 15 -8.43 4.93 14.32
C LEU A 15 -7.15 4.34 13.73
N VAL A 16 -7.14 3.03 13.43
CA VAL A 16 -6.00 2.38 12.77
C VAL A 16 -5.79 2.94 11.36
N ARG A 17 -6.86 3.11 10.58
CA ARG A 17 -6.80 3.71 9.23
C ARG A 17 -6.31 5.15 9.27
N GLU A 18 -6.80 5.97 10.20
CA GLU A 18 -6.32 7.34 10.41
C GLU A 18 -4.83 7.36 10.77
N GLY A 19 -4.39 6.43 11.62
CA GLY A 19 -2.99 6.23 11.96
C GLY A 19 -2.12 5.97 10.72
N ASN A 20 -2.49 4.99 9.90
CA ASN A 20 -1.78 4.67 8.65
C ASN A 20 -1.76 5.88 7.70
N ASN A 21 -2.91 6.54 7.50
CA ASN A 21 -3.04 7.72 6.64
C ASN A 21 -2.14 8.87 7.10
N ASN A 22 -2.01 9.08 8.42
CA ASN A 22 -1.10 10.08 8.97
C ASN A 22 0.37 9.75 8.73
N LEU A 23 0.71 8.46 8.68
CA LEU A 23 2.07 8.03 8.34
C LEU A 23 2.36 8.23 6.86
N VAL A 24 1.43 7.86 5.97
CA VAL A 24 1.50 8.19 4.54
C VAL A 24 1.66 9.70 4.36
N LYS A 25 0.91 10.54 5.10
CA LYS A 25 1.02 12.01 5.04
C LYS A 25 2.36 12.56 5.51
N ARG A 26 3.04 11.91 6.46
CA ARG A 26 4.31 12.38 7.03
C ARG A 26 5.56 11.85 6.32
N ALA A 27 5.48 10.67 5.69
CA ALA A 27 6.60 10.08 4.98
C ALA A 27 6.94 10.83 3.69
N ASP A 28 8.19 10.82 3.25
CA ASP A 28 8.58 11.44 1.97
C ASP A 28 8.20 10.55 0.76
N GLU A 29 8.21 9.24 0.95
CA GLU A 29 7.94 8.23 -0.08
C GLU A 29 7.00 7.13 0.42
N LEU A 30 6.30 6.48 -0.51
CA LEU A 30 5.51 5.27 -0.27
C LEU A 30 6.14 4.10 -1.04
N TRP A 31 6.45 3.01 -0.33
CA TRP A 31 7.00 1.80 -0.93
C TRP A 31 5.98 0.66 -0.82
N VAL A 32 5.60 0.08 -1.95
CA VAL A 32 4.58 -0.95 -2.06
C VAL A 32 5.24 -2.29 -2.35
N PHE A 33 4.89 -3.32 -1.58
CA PHE A 33 5.49 -4.65 -1.69
C PHE A 33 4.41 -5.70 -1.98
N GLY A 34 4.62 -6.50 -3.02
CA GLY A 34 3.71 -7.59 -3.39
C GLY A 34 2.43 -7.11 -4.07
N ALA A 35 1.37 -7.91 -3.96
CA ALA A 35 0.09 -7.62 -4.60
C ALA A 35 -0.62 -6.44 -3.91
N VAL A 36 -1.28 -5.59 -4.70
CA VAL A 36 -2.03 -4.45 -4.19
C VAL A 36 -3.42 -4.89 -3.77
N SER A 37 -3.74 -4.66 -2.50
CA SER A 37 -5.08 -4.84 -1.93
C SER A 37 -5.89 -3.55 -1.95
N ASP A 38 -7.16 -3.61 -1.53
CA ASP A 38 -8.06 -2.45 -1.44
C ASP A 38 -7.50 -1.35 -0.50
N GLY A 39 -6.96 -1.74 0.64
CA GLY A 39 -6.35 -0.84 1.61
C GLY A 39 -5.06 -0.21 1.10
N VAL A 40 -4.21 -1.00 0.41
CA VAL A 40 -2.98 -0.49 -0.20
C VAL A 40 -3.31 0.48 -1.33
N LEU A 41 -4.33 0.20 -2.13
CA LEU A 41 -4.80 1.10 -3.19
C LEU A 41 -5.25 2.45 -2.62
N ALA A 42 -5.95 2.47 -1.49
CA ALA A 42 -6.33 3.71 -0.81
C ALA A 42 -5.11 4.53 -0.32
N GLU A 43 -4.08 3.84 0.18
CA GLU A 43 -2.81 4.48 0.57
C GLU A 43 -2.06 5.06 -0.65
N ILE A 44 -2.07 4.35 -1.79
CA ILE A 44 -1.51 4.81 -3.07
C ILE A 44 -2.24 6.05 -3.57
N GLU A 45 -3.59 6.03 -3.61
CA GLU A 45 -4.40 7.19 -4.01
C GLU A 45 -4.09 8.41 -3.12
N LEU A 46 -3.98 8.22 -1.81
CA LEU A 46 -3.61 9.27 -0.88
C LEU A 46 -2.20 9.82 -1.18
N ALA A 47 -1.21 8.96 -1.35
CA ALA A 47 0.17 9.37 -1.67
C ALA A 47 0.24 10.14 -2.99
N LYS A 48 -0.49 9.71 -4.02
CA LYS A 48 -0.62 10.41 -5.30
C LYS A 48 -1.23 11.80 -5.15
N SER A 49 -2.30 11.92 -4.36
CA SER A 49 -2.93 13.23 -4.11
C SER A 49 -1.97 14.23 -3.46
N LEU A 50 -1.01 13.72 -2.67
CA LEU A 50 0.05 14.48 -2.02
C LEU A 50 1.32 14.62 -2.86
N LYS A 51 1.30 14.16 -4.13
CA LYS A 51 2.42 14.18 -5.07
C LYS A 51 3.70 13.52 -4.54
N LYS A 52 3.54 12.44 -3.76
CA LYS A 52 4.67 11.70 -3.20
C LYS A 52 5.28 10.74 -4.21
N ASN A 53 6.55 10.43 -4.01
CA ASN A 53 7.21 9.38 -4.79
C ASN A 53 6.68 8.01 -4.34
N ILE A 54 6.31 7.16 -5.31
CA ILE A 54 5.79 5.81 -5.06
C ILE A 54 6.69 4.81 -5.77
N ARG A 55 7.16 3.82 -5.03
CA ARG A 55 8.06 2.78 -5.53
C ARG A 55 7.44 1.41 -5.32
N TYR A 56 7.55 0.53 -6.31
CA TYR A 56 6.92 -0.77 -6.32
C TYR A 56 7.97 -1.88 -6.26
N PHE A 57 7.70 -2.90 -5.46
CA PHE A 57 8.65 -3.98 -5.22
C PHE A 57 7.97 -5.35 -5.28
N LYS A 58 8.62 -6.29 -5.97
CA LYS A 58 8.21 -7.68 -6.03
C LYS A 58 9.07 -8.52 -5.10
N ILE A 59 8.42 -9.38 -4.32
CA ILE A 59 9.09 -10.35 -3.45
C ILE A 59 9.17 -11.68 -4.21
N ILE A 60 10.34 -12.01 -4.75
CA ILE A 60 10.56 -13.26 -5.51
C ILE A 60 10.78 -14.43 -4.55
N LYS A 61 11.58 -14.21 -3.50
CA LYS A 61 11.89 -15.16 -2.41
C LYS A 61 12.10 -14.37 -1.11
N SER A 62 12.21 -15.04 0.03
CA SER A 62 12.31 -14.41 1.37
C SER A 62 13.40 -13.34 1.54
N LYS A 63 14.42 -13.30 0.68
CA LYS A 63 15.50 -12.29 0.72
C LYS A 63 15.72 -11.59 -0.62
N ASP A 64 14.85 -11.87 -1.60
CA ASP A 64 15.00 -11.39 -2.96
C ASP A 64 13.83 -10.46 -3.27
N ILE A 65 14.09 -9.17 -3.06
CA ILE A 65 13.13 -8.09 -3.25
C ILE A 65 13.70 -7.20 -4.35
N VAL A 66 12.97 -7.11 -5.45
CA VAL A 66 13.37 -6.33 -6.62
C VAL A 66 12.41 -5.18 -6.81
N GLU A 67 12.94 -4.02 -7.18
CA GLU A 67 12.12 -2.91 -7.63
C GLU A 67 11.57 -3.22 -9.02
N ILE A 68 10.30 -2.90 -9.23
CA ILE A 68 9.57 -3.17 -10.47
C ILE A 68 8.87 -1.90 -10.96
N GLU A 69 8.53 -1.89 -12.24
CA GLU A 69 7.74 -0.81 -12.81
C GLU A 69 6.26 -0.96 -12.41
N LYS A 70 5.51 0.16 -12.41
CA LYS A 70 4.08 0.16 -11.99
C LYS A 70 3.24 -0.85 -12.79
N ASN A 71 3.60 -1.07 -14.06
CA ASN A 71 2.86 -1.93 -14.98
C ASN A 71 3.09 -3.43 -14.71
N GLU A 72 4.04 -3.77 -13.85
CA GLU A 72 4.38 -5.15 -13.46
C GLU A 72 3.80 -5.54 -12.09
N VAL A 73 3.06 -4.62 -11.45
CA VAL A 73 2.45 -4.82 -10.14
C VAL A 73 1.29 -5.81 -10.24
N ASP A 74 1.31 -6.82 -9.38
CA ASP A 74 0.20 -7.76 -9.25
C ASP A 74 -0.93 -7.10 -8.44
N MET A 75 -2.19 -7.29 -8.84
CA MET A 75 -3.37 -6.82 -8.09
C MET A 75 -4.04 -8.02 -7.43
N GLU A 76 -4.66 -7.81 -6.28
CA GLU A 76 -5.61 -8.79 -5.73
C GLU A 76 -6.90 -8.82 -6.58
N GLU A 77 -7.61 -9.96 -6.63
CA GLU A 77 -8.77 -10.18 -7.51
C GLU A 77 -9.82 -9.04 -7.40
N GLU A 78 -10.06 -8.55 -6.19
CA GLU A 78 -11.04 -7.50 -5.92
C GLU A 78 -10.63 -6.13 -6.49
N THR A 79 -9.34 -5.95 -6.77
CA THR A 79 -8.73 -4.68 -7.16
C THR A 79 -8.21 -4.63 -8.59
N GLU A 80 -8.17 -5.75 -9.32
CA GLU A 80 -7.70 -5.82 -10.72
C GLU A 80 -8.32 -4.74 -11.63
N LYS A 81 -9.62 -4.50 -11.45
CA LYS A 81 -10.42 -3.49 -12.17
C LYS A 81 -10.01 -2.03 -11.91
N PHE A 82 -9.13 -1.76 -10.96
CA PHE A 82 -8.63 -0.43 -10.61
C PHE A 82 -7.14 -0.24 -10.94
N PHE A 83 -6.56 -1.10 -11.78
CA PHE A 83 -5.15 -1.01 -12.17
C PHE A 83 -4.76 0.34 -12.78
N ASP A 84 -5.70 1.00 -13.46
CA ASP A 84 -5.53 2.34 -14.03
C ASP A 84 -5.18 3.40 -12.97
N LYS A 85 -5.50 3.11 -11.71
CA LYS A 85 -5.24 3.99 -10.56
C LYS A 85 -3.87 3.82 -9.93
N LEU A 86 -3.05 2.86 -10.35
CA LEU A 86 -1.62 2.75 -9.98
C LEU A 86 -0.76 3.81 -10.66
#